data_AF-A0A925XBB5-F1
#
_entry.id   AF-A0A925XBB5-F1
#
_cell.length_a   1.000
_cell.length_b   1.000
_cell.length_c   1.000
_cell.angle_alpha   90.00
_cell.angle_beta   90.00
_cell.angle_gamma   90.00
#
_symmetry.space_group_name_H-M   'P 1'
#
loop_
_entity.id
_entity.type
_entity.pdbx_description
1 polymer ?
#
loop_
_entity_poly.entity_id
_entity_poly.type
_entity_poly.pdbx_seq_one_letter_code
_entity_poly.pdbx_strand_id
1 'polypeptide(L)' 'MELTLEQHEVLATGGNVRVTVDGLDCVVLRSDIFERVAKILGEDWTHDEMRLALARSSEGNGWDEPEMAVYDQHP' A
#
# COMPACT_ATOMS: atom_id res chain seq x y z
N MET A 1 20.99 0.30 9.64
CA MET A 1 21.06 0.54 8.18
C MET A 1 21.23 2.03 8.00
N GLU A 2 22.21 2.44 7.20
CA GLU A 2 22.40 3.85 6.83
C GLU A 2 21.90 4.04 5.40
N LEU A 3 21.15 5.12 5.15
CA LEU A 3 20.62 5.44 3.83
C LEU A 3 21.59 6.34 3.08
N THR A 4 21.59 6.25 1.75
CA THR A 4 22.34 7.19 0.91
C THR A 4 21.66 8.56 0.90
N LEU A 5 22.40 9.61 0.52
CA LEU A 5 21.84 10.96 0.34
C LEU A 5 20.65 10.98 -0.62
N GLU A 6 20.75 10.25 -1.74
CA GLU A 6 19.66 10.12 -2.71
C GLU A 6 18.42 9.46 -2.08
N GLN A 7 18.61 8.40 -1.29
CA GLN A 7 17.50 7.75 -0.56
C GLN A 7 16.87 8.69 0.48
N HIS A 8 17.66 9.54 1.13
CA HIS A 8 17.14 10.59 2.01
C HIS A 8 16.28 11.61 1.27
N GLU A 9 16.69 12.05 0.08
CA GLU A 9 15.93 12.99 -0.75
C GLU A 9 14.61 12.39 -1.24
N VAL A 10 14.63 11.13 -1.67
CA VAL A 10 13.42 10.39 -2.05
C VAL A 10 12.45 10.31 -0.88
N LEU A 11 12.93 10.00 0.33
CA LEU A 11 12.08 9.98 1.51
C LEU A 11 11.58 11.38 1.88
N ALA A 12 12.42 12.41 1.76
CA ALA A 12 12.03 13.79 2.09
C ALA A 12 10.84 14.27 1.24
N THR A 13 10.79 13.87 -0.03
CA THR A 13 9.70 14.19 -0.97
C THR A 13 8.47 13.29 -0.83
N GLY A 14 8.49 12.33 0.10
CA GLY A 14 7.37 11.41 0.36
C GLY A 14 7.37 10.17 -0.53
N GLY A 15 8.46 9.90 -1.24
CA GLY A 15 8.69 8.66 -1.95
C GLY A 15 8.98 7.47 -1.02
N ASN A 16 9.33 6.34 -1.63
CA ASN A 16 9.72 5.12 -0.93
C ASN A 16 11.04 4.58 -1.48
N VAL A 17 11.75 3.80 -0.66
CA VAL A 17 13.02 3.18 -1.01
C VAL A 17 12.89 1.68 -0.83
N ARG A 18 13.13 0.91 -1.90
CA ARG A 18 13.18 -0.56 -1.82
C ARG A 18 14.56 -1.00 -1.33
N VAL A 19 14.57 -1.90 -0.36
CA VAL A 19 15.78 -2.47 0.24
C VAL A 19 15.59 -3.96 0.47
N THR A 20 16.68 -4.72 0.53
CA THR A 20 16.65 -6.12 0.95
C THR A 20 17.32 -6.22 2.32
N VAL A 21 16.61 -6.73 3.32
CA VAL A 21 17.11 -6.93 4.70
C VAL A 21 17.00 -8.41 5.01
N ASP A 22 18.14 -9.06 5.30
CA ASP A 22 18.19 -10.50 5.61
C ASP A 22 17.48 -11.41 4.57
N GLY A 23 17.54 -11.01 3.29
CA GLY A 23 16.89 -11.72 2.18
C GLY A 23 15.39 -11.43 2.03
N LEU A 24 14.83 -10.53 2.84
CA LEU A 24 13.45 -10.06 2.73
C LEU A 24 13.40 -8.76 1.93
N ASP A 25 12.55 -8.74 0.91
CA ASP A 25 12.25 -7.53 0.17
C ASP A 25 11.39 -6.59 1.02
N CYS A 26 11.94 -5.43 1.32
CA CYS A 26 11.38 -4.44 2.22
C CYS A 26 11.22 -3.09 1.51
N VAL A 27 10.32 -2.26 2.04
CA VAL A 27 10.16 -0.87 1.61
C VAL A 27 10.33 0.04 2.81
N VAL A 28 11.18 1.04 2.67
CA VAL A 28 11.36 2.13 3.64
C VAL A 28 10.54 3.33 3.18
N LEU A 29 9.74 3.86 4.09
CA LEU A 29 8.94 5.07 3.93
C LEU A 29 9.02 5.89 5.23
N ARG A 30 8.69 7.18 5.15
CA ARG A 30 8.61 8.02 6.36
C ARG A 30 7.53 7.52 7.31
N SER A 31 7.81 7.60 8.60
CA SER A 31 6.90 7.13 9.65
C SER A 31 5.53 7.81 9.60
N ASP A 32 5.48 9.12 9.31
CA ASP A 32 4.23 9.86 9.24
C ASP A 32 3.33 9.44 8.07
N ILE A 33 3.93 9.01 6.95
CA ILE A 33 3.21 8.44 5.80
C ILE A 33 2.68 7.05 6.17
N PHE A 34 3.53 6.23 6.79
CA PHE A 34 3.12 4.90 7.27
C PHE A 34 1.94 5.00 8.23
N GLU A 35 2.00 5.86 9.24
CA GLU A 35 0.92 6.02 10.24
C GLU A 35 -0.41 6.46 9.63
N ARG A 36 -0.36 7.34 8.61
CA ARG A 36 -1.58 7.77 7.90
C ARG A 36 -2.20 6.64 7.10
N VAL A 37 -1.37 5.85 6.42
CA VAL A 37 -1.82 4.73 5.59
C VAL A 37 -2.26 3.54 6.45
N ALA A 38 -1.53 3.23 7.51
CA ALA A 38 -1.87 2.16 8.46
C ALA A 38 -3.27 2.37 9.07
N LYS A 39 -3.62 3.62 9.40
CA LYS A 39 -4.97 3.97 9.87
C LYS A 39 -6.07 3.76 8.83
N ILE A 40 -5.74 3.84 7.54
CA ILE A 40 -6.68 3.57 6.43
C ILE A 40 -6.80 2.07 6.20
N LEU A 41 -5.68 1.36 6.28
CA LEU A 41 -5.61 -0.09 6.04
C LEU A 41 -6.18 -0.92 7.19
N GLY A 42 -6.31 -0.34 8.39
CA GLY A 42 -6.85 -1.01 9.57
C GLY A 42 -5.89 -2.07 10.11
N GLU A 43 -5.65 -2.08 11.42
CA GLU A 43 -4.75 -3.08 12.05
C GLU A 43 -5.34 -4.51 12.02
N ASP A 44 -6.63 -4.65 11.69
CA ASP A 44 -7.38 -5.92 11.80
C ASP A 44 -7.94 -6.43 10.47
N TRP A 45 -7.67 -5.79 9.33
CA TRP A 45 -8.27 -6.25 8.08
C TRP A 45 -7.50 -7.44 7.53
N THR A 46 -8.16 -8.58 7.54
CA THR A 46 -7.78 -9.72 6.70
C THR A 46 -7.75 -9.27 5.24
N HIS A 47 -6.97 -9.98 4.43
CA HIS A 47 -6.85 -9.69 2.99
C HIS A 47 -8.22 -9.62 2.30
N ASP A 48 -9.18 -10.40 2.78
CA ASP A 48 -10.54 -10.45 2.26
C ASP A 48 -11.38 -9.23 2.69
N GLU A 49 -11.17 -8.71 3.90
CA GLU A 49 -11.80 -7.45 4.36
C GLU A 49 -11.28 -6.24 3.59
N MET A 50 -9.98 -6.21 3.28
CA MET A 50 -9.41 -5.19 2.39
C MET A 50 -10.02 -5.27 0.98
N ARG A 51 -10.15 -6.47 0.41
CA ARG A 51 -10.79 -6.66 -0.91
C ARG A 51 -12.24 -6.23 -0.90
N LEU A 52 -13.00 -6.58 0.13
CA LEU A 52 -14.40 -6.22 0.26
C LEU A 52 -14.58 -4.70 0.40
N ALA A 53 -13.71 -4.03 1.16
CA ALA A 53 -13.71 -2.57 1.28
C ALA A 53 -13.38 -1.88 -0.05
N LEU A 54 -12.42 -2.40 -0.81
CA LEU A 54 -12.08 -1.91 -2.15
C LEU A 54 -13.22 -2.12 -3.14
N ALA A 55 -13.86 -3.29 -3.15
CA ALA A 55 -15.02 -3.57 -4.00
C ALA A 55 -16.19 -2.62 -3.71
N ARG A 56 -16.52 -2.41 -2.42
CA ARG A 56 -17.56 -1.45 -2.00
C ARG A 56 -17.21 -0.01 -2.36
N SER A 57 -15.94 0.37 -2.25
CA SER A 57 -15.46 1.68 -2.69
C SER A 57 -15.59 1.83 -4.22
N SER A 58 -15.32 0.78 -4.99
CA SER A 58 -15.46 0.74 -6.44
C SER A 58 -16.92 0.96 -6.87
N GLU A 59 -17.85 0.20 -6.26
CA GLU A 59 -19.29 0.32 -6.51
C GLU A 59 -19.83 1.71 -6.10
N GLY A 60 -19.42 2.22 -4.94
CA GLY A 60 -19.90 3.50 -4.42
C GLY A 60 -19.37 4.72 -5.17
N ASN A 61 -18.21 4.61 -5.82
CA ASN A 61 -17.59 5.69 -6.59
C ASN A 61 -17.82 5.56 -8.10
N GLY A 62 -18.55 4.54 -8.56
CA GLY A 62 -18.85 4.33 -9.99
C GLY A 62 -17.63 3.94 -10.83
N TRP A 63 -16.65 3.27 -10.23
CA TRP A 63 -15.48 2.73 -10.94
C TRP A 63 -15.89 1.45 -11.64
N ASP A 64 -16.57 1.60 -12.79
CA ASP A 64 -16.91 0.53 -13.72
C ASP A 64 -15.78 0.40 -14.76
N GLU A 65 -14.57 0.13 -14.26
CA GLU A 65 -13.42 -0.08 -15.13
C GLU A 65 -13.38 -1.57 -15.53
N PRO A 66 -13.31 -1.89 -16.84
CA PRO A 66 -13.37 -3.27 -17.35
C PRO A 66 -12.32 -4.21 -16.73
N GLU A 67 -11.20 -3.64 -16.26
CA GLU A 67 -10.08 -4.37 -15.66
C GLU A 67 -10.38 -4.84 -14.22
N MET A 68 -11.40 -4.29 -13.57
CA MET A 68 -11.79 -4.68 -12.21
C MET A 68 -12.59 -5.99 -12.16
N ALA A 69 -13.11 -6.47 -13.29
CA ALA A 69 -13.80 -7.75 -13.42
C ALA A 69 -12.91 -8.98 -13.09
N VAL A 70 -11.58 -8.79 -13.03
CA VAL A 70 -10.63 -9.83 -12.63
C VAL A 70 -10.77 -10.18 -11.14
N TYR A 71 -11.24 -9.24 -10.31
CA TYR A 71 -11.43 -9.48 -8.88
C TYR A 71 -12.70 -10.29 -8.56
N ASP A 72 -13.68 -10.34 -9.47
CA ASP A 72 -14.91 -11.13 -9.31
C ASP A 72 -14.68 -12.65 -9.43
N GLN A 73 -13.51 -13.06 -9.91
CA GLN A 73 -13.20 -14.46 -10.24
C GLN A 73 -12.52 -15.24 -9.11
N HIS A 74 -12.32 -14.63 -7.94
CA HIS A 74 -11.68 -15.27 -6.79
C HIS A 74 -12.64 -15.33 -5.59
N PRO A 75 -13.03 -16.55 -5.12
CA PRO A 75 -13.90 -16.74 -3.96
C PRO A 75 -13.20 -16.45 -2.63
#